data_AF-A0A411WL55-F1
#
_entry.id   AF-A0A411WL55-F1
#
_cell.length_a   1.000
_cell.length_b   1.000
_cell.length_c   1.000
_cell.angle_alpha   90.00
_cell.angle_beta   90.00
_cell.angle_gamma   90.00
#
_symmetry.space_group_name_H-M   'P 1'
#
loop_
_entity.id
_entity.type
_entity.pdbx_description
1 polymer ?
#
loop_
_entity_poly.entity_id
_entity_poly.type
_entity_poly.pdbx_seq_one_letter_code
_entity_poly.pdbx_strand_id
1 'polypeptide(L)'
;MTFCYLPITIDLCLCARDLFSNFHQGQRIPQGKYHLHNALWQLWLTVLYSQSEINSIWLSNAYFGADNGKPVYGLENAAQVRFSVPVSALNCSQTVELLAMLHAPSLYKAKPELFKQRVEKLEMRGCTDRRENQE
;
A
#
# COMPACT_ATOMS: atom_id res chain seq x y z
N MET A 1 -18.27 12.87 7.51
CA MET A 1 -17.76 13.31 8.82
C MET A 1 -16.94 12.17 9.39
N THR A 2 -15.64 12.38 9.54
CA THR A 2 -14.61 11.38 9.80
C THR A 2 -14.47 11.17 11.32
N PHE A 3 -14.89 10.01 11.82
CA PHE A 3 -14.50 9.57 13.17
C PHE A 3 -13.34 8.58 13.02
N CYS A 4 -12.11 9.10 13.12
CA CYS A 4 -10.88 8.32 13.28
C CYS A 4 -10.12 8.96 14.44
N TYR A 5 -10.48 8.59 15.67
CA TYR A 5 -9.84 9.06 16.91
C TYR A 5 -8.96 7.93 17.46
N LEU A 6 -7.71 7.83 16.99
CA LEU A 6 -6.55 7.35 17.76
C LEU A 6 -5.28 7.50 16.88
N PRO A 7 -4.17 8.06 17.42
CA PRO A 7 -3.04 8.55 16.63
C PRO A 7 -2.12 7.45 16.04
N ILE A 8 -2.36 6.17 16.34
CA ILE A 8 -1.54 5.04 15.83
C ILE A 8 -2.25 4.30 14.66
N THR A 9 -3.54 4.59 14.42
CA THR A 9 -4.42 3.80 13.51
C THR A 9 -4.63 4.38 12.10
N ILE A 10 -3.90 5.43 11.70
CA ILE A 10 -4.11 6.10 10.40
C ILE A 10 -3.81 5.15 9.23
N ASP A 11 -2.75 4.35 9.32
CA ASP A 11 -2.34 3.42 8.25
C ASP A 11 -3.29 2.22 8.13
N LEU A 12 -3.78 1.69 9.26
CA LEU A 12 -4.72 0.56 9.27
C LEU A 12 -6.02 0.90 8.58
N CYS A 13 -6.58 2.09 8.84
CA CYS A 13 -7.86 2.49 8.28
C CYS A 13 -7.80 2.61 6.75
N LEU A 14 -6.66 3.11 6.22
CA LEU A 14 -6.41 3.17 4.78
C LEU A 14 -6.25 1.77 4.19
N CYS A 15 -5.39 0.92 4.77
CA CYS A 15 -5.16 -0.44 4.28
C CYS A 15 -6.46 -1.28 4.29
N ALA A 16 -7.23 -1.21 5.37
CA ALA A 16 -8.47 -1.96 5.52
C ALA A 16 -9.57 -1.48 4.55
N ARG A 17 -9.65 -0.17 4.28
CA ARG A 17 -10.57 0.39 3.29
C ARG A 17 -10.21 -0.02 1.87
N ASP A 18 -8.93 0.03 1.53
CA ASP A 18 -8.46 -0.36 0.20
C ASP A 18 -8.65 -1.87 -0.02
N LEU A 19 -8.40 -2.69 1.02
CA LEU A 19 -8.75 -4.12 1.01
C LEU A 19 -10.24 -4.34 0.82
N PHE A 20 -11.09 -3.62 1.57
CA PHE A 20 -12.54 -3.68 1.39
C PHE A 20 -12.97 -3.37 -0.04
N SER A 21 -12.41 -2.31 -0.63
CA SER A 21 -12.71 -1.92 -2.01
C SER A 21 -12.28 -2.98 -3.03
N ASN A 22 -11.13 -3.63 -2.80
CA ASN A 22 -10.62 -4.66 -3.69
C ASN A 22 -11.41 -5.97 -3.58
N PHE A 23 -11.73 -6.42 -2.36
CA PHE A 23 -12.48 -7.67 -2.13
C PHE A 23 -13.95 -7.57 -2.53
N HIS A 24 -14.55 -6.39 -2.41
CA HIS A 24 -15.93 -6.14 -2.83
C HIS A 24 -16.03 -5.57 -4.24
N GLN A 25 -14.94 -5.58 -5.01
CA GLN A 25 -14.95 -5.13 -6.40
C GLN A 25 -15.94 -5.95 -7.24
N GLY A 26 -16.91 -5.27 -7.86
CA GLY A 26 -17.98 -5.90 -8.64
C GLY A 26 -19.28 -6.19 -7.86
N GLN A 27 -19.28 -6.05 -6.54
CA GLN A 27 -20.51 -6.15 -5.74
C GLN A 27 -21.22 -4.78 -5.67
N ARG A 28 -22.52 -4.74 -5.99
CA ARG A 28 -23.34 -3.53 -5.81
C ARG A 28 -23.81 -3.42 -4.36
N ILE A 29 -23.03 -2.74 -3.53
CA ILE A 29 -23.45 -2.39 -2.16
C ILE A 29 -24.26 -1.08 -2.23
N PRO A 30 -25.54 -1.06 -1.77
CA PRO A 30 -26.31 0.18 -1.68
C PRO A 30 -25.59 1.20 -0.79
N GLN A 31 -25.56 2.48 -1.19
CA GLN A 31 -24.78 3.51 -0.50
C GLN A 31 -25.09 3.60 1.02
N GLY A 32 -26.35 3.42 1.41
CA GLY A 32 -26.75 3.42 2.83
C GLY A 32 -26.16 2.27 3.66
N LYS A 33 -25.79 1.15 3.04
CA LYS A 33 -25.19 -0.02 3.71
C LYS A 33 -23.66 -0.04 3.67
N TYR A 34 -23.05 0.76 2.78
CA TYR A 34 -21.59 0.78 2.59
C TYR A 34 -20.84 1.07 3.88
N HIS A 35 -21.26 2.10 4.62
CA HIS A 35 -20.58 2.52 5.84
C HIS A 35 -20.65 1.46 6.95
N LEU A 36 -21.81 0.83 7.13
CA LEU A 36 -21.98 -0.25 8.10
C LEU A 36 -21.13 -1.47 7.72
N HIS A 37 -21.14 -1.85 6.44
CA HIS A 37 -20.37 -2.99 5.95
C HIS A 37 -18.85 -2.76 6.09
N ASN A 38 -18.39 -1.55 5.76
CA ASN A 38 -16.99 -1.15 5.94
C ASN A 38 -16.58 -1.12 7.42
N ALA A 39 -17.44 -0.62 8.32
CA ALA A 39 -17.15 -0.60 9.76
C ALA A 39 -17.06 -2.02 10.35
N LEU A 40 -17.99 -2.89 9.99
CA LEU A 40 -17.94 -4.31 10.39
C LEU A 40 -16.68 -4.97 9.85
N TRP A 41 -16.34 -4.75 8.58
CA TRP A 41 -15.13 -5.28 7.96
C TRP A 41 -13.86 -4.86 8.71
N GLN A 42 -13.73 -3.58 9.05
CA GLN A 42 -12.61 -3.08 9.83
C GLN A 42 -12.52 -3.77 11.20
N LEU A 43 -13.65 -3.91 11.91
CA LEU A 43 -13.70 -4.62 13.18
C LEU A 43 -13.25 -6.08 13.03
N TRP A 44 -13.82 -6.81 12.06
CA TRP A 44 -13.47 -8.20 11.79
C TRP A 44 -11.98 -8.37 11.51
N LEU A 45 -11.39 -7.49 10.68
CA LEU A 45 -9.95 -7.53 10.41
C LEU A 45 -9.13 -7.31 11.67
N THR A 46 -9.49 -6.33 12.51
CA THR A 46 -8.74 -6.06 13.76
C THR A 46 -8.87 -7.15 14.82
N VAL A 47 -9.94 -7.95 14.78
CA VAL A 47 -10.15 -9.08 15.70
C VAL A 47 -9.39 -10.32 15.22
N LEU A 48 -9.34 -10.54 13.90
CA LEU A 48 -8.76 -11.75 13.32
C LEU A 48 -7.25 -11.64 13.04
N TYR A 49 -6.75 -10.45 12.75
CA TYR A 49 -5.38 -10.24 12.28
C TYR A 49 -4.67 -9.13 13.05
N SER A 50 -3.38 -9.32 13.28
CA SER A 50 -2.49 -8.28 13.76
C SER A 50 -2.24 -7.20 12.70
N GLN A 51 -1.78 -6.02 13.12
CA GLN A 51 -1.46 -4.93 12.20
C GLN A 51 -0.45 -5.34 11.12
N SER A 52 0.58 -6.11 11.48
CA SER A 52 1.60 -6.58 10.53
C SER A 52 1.02 -7.54 9.50
N GLU A 53 0.11 -8.42 9.90
CA GLU A 53 -0.57 -9.33 8.98
C GLU A 53 -1.46 -8.56 8.02
N ILE A 54 -2.23 -7.59 8.51
CA ILE A 54 -3.09 -6.73 7.65
C ILE A 54 -2.23 -5.97 6.64
N ASN A 55 -1.09 -5.42 7.07
CA ASN A 55 -0.16 -4.75 6.17
C ASN A 55 0.40 -5.71 5.12
N SER A 56 0.74 -6.95 5.49
CA SER A 56 1.25 -7.95 4.54
C SER A 56 0.19 -8.34 3.50
N ILE A 57 -1.06 -8.55 3.94
CA ILE A 57 -2.21 -8.85 3.08
C ILE A 57 -2.51 -7.66 2.15
N TRP A 58 -2.39 -6.44 2.65
CA TRP A 58 -2.55 -5.24 1.83
C TRP A 58 -1.44 -5.14 0.78
N LEU A 59 -0.17 -5.28 1.17
CA LEU A 59 0.97 -5.23 0.25
C LEU A 59 0.94 -6.33 -0.81
N SER A 60 0.40 -7.51 -0.49
CA SER A 60 0.26 -8.60 -1.47
C SER A 60 -0.83 -8.33 -2.51
N ASN A 61 -1.80 -7.46 -2.21
CA ASN A 61 -2.93 -7.13 -3.08
C ASN A 61 -2.87 -5.70 -3.67
N ALA A 62 -1.95 -4.86 -3.21
CA ALA A 62 -1.85 -3.48 -3.63
C ALA A 62 -1.48 -3.37 -5.12
N TYR A 63 -1.98 -2.31 -5.77
CA TYR A 63 -1.74 -2.05 -7.19
C TYR A 63 -0.48 -1.21 -7.39
N PHE A 64 0.43 -1.68 -8.25
CA PHE A 64 1.71 -1.02 -8.56
C PHE A 64 1.76 -0.45 -9.98
N GLY A 65 0.63 -0.36 -10.66
CA GLY A 65 0.56 0.16 -12.03
C GLY A 65 0.46 -0.95 -13.08
N ALA A 66 0.76 -0.61 -14.33
CA ALA A 66 0.65 -1.53 -15.44
C ALA A 66 1.95 -1.57 -16.25
N ASP A 67 2.46 -2.78 -16.46
CA ASP A 67 3.60 -3.09 -17.32
C ASP A 67 3.08 -3.76 -18.60
N ASN A 68 3.48 -3.25 -19.77
CA ASN A 68 3.08 -3.79 -21.08
C ASN A 68 1.56 -4.05 -21.24
N GLY A 69 0.73 -3.20 -20.64
CA GLY A 69 -0.73 -3.31 -20.68
C GLY A 69 -1.33 -4.31 -19.69
N LYS A 70 -0.51 -5.01 -18.89
CA LYS A 70 -0.96 -5.91 -17.83
C LYS A 70 -0.86 -5.22 -16.47
N PRO A 71 -1.91 -5.26 -15.64
CA PRO A 71 -1.86 -4.68 -14.31
C PRO A 71 -0.95 -5.52 -13.41
N VAL A 72 -0.13 -4.85 -12.61
CA VAL A 72 0.81 -5.46 -11.66
C VAL A 72 0.25 -5.25 -10.25
N TYR A 73 -0.13 -6.35 -9.62
CA TYR A 73 -0.59 -6.39 -8.24
C TYR A 73 0.42 -7.14 -7.37
N GLY A 74 0.55 -6.69 -6.13
CA GLY A 74 1.39 -7.31 -5.11
C GLY A 74 2.84 -6.85 -5.16
N LEU A 75 3.40 -6.65 -3.96
CA LEU A 75 4.77 -6.16 -3.78
C LEU A 75 5.82 -7.11 -4.40
N GLU A 76 5.65 -8.43 -4.26
CA GLU A 76 6.58 -9.43 -4.83
C GLU A 76 6.63 -9.34 -6.35
N ASN A 77 5.47 -9.31 -6.99
CA ASN A 77 5.38 -9.20 -8.44
C ASN A 77 5.90 -7.83 -8.93
N ALA A 78 5.65 -6.76 -8.19
CA ALA A 78 6.16 -5.43 -8.52
C ALA A 78 7.69 -5.36 -8.46
N ALA A 79 8.31 -5.97 -7.43
CA ALA A 79 9.76 -6.08 -7.32
C ALA A 79 10.36 -6.87 -8.48
N GLN A 80 9.74 -8.01 -8.82
CA GLN A 80 10.19 -8.86 -9.92
C GLN A 80 10.06 -8.15 -11.28
N VAL A 81 8.94 -7.52 -11.57
CA VAL A 81 8.70 -6.84 -12.87
C VAL A 81 9.62 -5.62 -13.03
N ARG A 82 9.85 -4.85 -11.96
CA ARG A 82 10.58 -3.58 -12.06
C ARG A 82 12.09 -3.73 -11.92
N PHE A 83 12.54 -4.64 -11.06
CA PHE A 83 13.95 -4.77 -10.69
C PHE A 83 14.51 -6.18 -10.92
N SER A 84 13.67 -7.16 -11.29
CA SER A 84 14.08 -8.56 -11.46
C SER A 84 14.71 -9.17 -10.20
N VAL A 85 14.31 -8.70 -9.01
CA VAL A 85 14.77 -9.21 -7.72
C VAL A 85 13.58 -9.56 -6.82
N PRO A 86 13.74 -10.56 -5.91
CA PRO A 86 12.74 -10.84 -4.89
C PRO A 86 12.68 -9.71 -3.84
N VAL A 87 11.55 -9.58 -3.13
CA VAL A 87 11.36 -8.51 -2.13
C VAL A 87 12.39 -8.57 -1.01
N SER A 88 12.85 -9.78 -0.65
CA SER A 88 13.90 -9.99 0.36
C SER A 88 15.26 -9.44 -0.05
N ALA A 89 15.52 -9.23 -1.34
CA ALA A 89 16.77 -8.72 -1.87
C ALA A 89 16.71 -7.23 -2.28
N LEU A 90 15.58 -6.55 -2.01
CA LEU A 90 15.44 -5.14 -2.34
C LEU A 90 16.38 -4.28 -1.50
N ASN A 91 17.14 -3.43 -2.19
CA ASN A 91 17.90 -2.38 -1.52
C ASN A 91 16.96 -1.26 -1.01
N CYS A 92 17.48 -0.36 -0.18
CA CYS A 92 16.64 0.67 0.41
C CYS A 92 16.03 1.62 -0.63
N SER A 93 16.83 2.03 -1.63
CA SER A 93 16.37 2.92 -2.70
C SER A 93 15.25 2.28 -3.54
N GLN A 94 15.39 1.00 -3.91
CA GLN A 94 14.36 0.21 -4.61
C GLN A 94 13.09 0.04 -3.77
N THR A 95 13.24 -0.16 -2.45
CA THR A 95 12.10 -0.24 -1.53
C THR A 95 11.34 1.08 -1.50
N VAL A 96 12.06 2.20 -1.43
CA VAL A 96 11.48 3.55 -1.45
C VAL A 96 10.77 3.83 -2.78
N GLU A 97 11.33 3.40 -3.91
CA GLU A 97 10.67 3.52 -5.20
C GLU A 97 9.32 2.78 -5.25
N LEU A 98 9.28 1.53 -4.76
CA LEU A 98 8.03 0.77 -4.69
C LEU A 98 7.02 1.41 -3.74
N LEU A 99 7.49 1.89 -2.58
CA LEU A 99 6.65 2.58 -1.61
C LEU A 99 6.10 3.90 -2.14
N ALA A 100 6.90 4.65 -2.90
CA ALA A 100 6.46 5.85 -3.59
C ALA A 100 5.36 5.51 -4.59
N MET A 101 5.51 4.41 -5.34
CA MET A 101 4.56 3.96 -6.35
C MET A 101 3.19 3.58 -5.78
N LEU A 102 3.14 2.97 -4.59
CA LEU A 102 1.91 2.54 -3.92
C LEU A 102 0.85 3.65 -3.78
N HIS A 103 1.29 4.89 -3.56
CA HIS A 103 0.37 6.00 -3.32
C HIS A 103 -0.46 6.39 -4.55
N ALA A 104 0.15 6.39 -5.75
CA ALA A 104 -0.52 6.86 -6.96
C ALA A 104 0.16 6.32 -8.24
N PRO A 105 0.10 5.01 -8.52
CA PRO A 105 0.89 4.39 -9.59
C PRO A 105 0.56 4.96 -10.97
N SER A 106 -0.74 5.18 -11.27
CA SER A 106 -1.18 5.75 -12.55
C SER A 106 -0.74 7.21 -12.74
N LEU A 107 -0.68 8.00 -11.65
CA LEU A 107 -0.23 9.38 -11.70
C LEU A 107 1.28 9.45 -11.98
N TYR A 108 2.06 8.63 -11.27
CA TYR A 108 3.51 8.61 -11.42
C TYR A 108 3.98 8.08 -12.76
N LYS A 109 3.19 7.22 -13.41
CA LYS A 109 3.40 6.82 -14.81
C LYS A 109 3.22 7.99 -15.78
N ALA A 110 2.23 8.86 -15.54
CA ALA A 110 1.96 10.02 -16.39
C ALA A 110 2.90 11.21 -16.12
N LYS A 111 3.39 11.33 -14.87
CA LYS A 111 4.17 12.47 -14.37
C LYS A 111 5.43 12.00 -13.62
N PRO A 112 6.49 11.59 -14.35
CA PRO A 112 7.71 11.05 -13.74
C PRO A 112 8.46 12.07 -12.87
N GLU A 113 8.27 13.37 -13.08
CA GLU A 113 8.83 14.44 -12.25
C GLU A 113 8.28 14.42 -10.82
N LEU A 114 6.98 14.18 -10.65
CA LEU A 114 6.34 14.07 -9.34
C LEU A 114 6.75 12.78 -8.62
N PHE A 115 7.05 11.74 -9.39
CA PHE A 115 7.57 10.49 -8.84
C PHE A 115 8.94 10.70 -8.20
N LYS A 116 9.87 11.35 -8.92
CA LYS A 116 11.21 11.65 -8.38
C LYS A 116 11.15 12.46 -7.09
N GLN A 117 10.36 13.53 -7.07
CA GLN A 117 10.17 14.36 -5.87
C GLN A 117 9.64 13.55 -4.68
N ARG A 118 8.74 12.58 -4.94
CA ARG A 118 8.21 11.70 -3.89
C ARG A 118 9.26 10.72 -3.38
N VAL A 119 10.05 10.12 -4.28
CA VAL A 119 11.14 9.19 -3.94
C VAL A 119 12.17 9.91 -3.07
N GLU A 120 12.65 11.08 -3.50
CA GLU A 120 13.61 11.90 -2.72
C GLU A 120 13.09 12.22 -1.32
N LYS A 121 11.80 12.60 -1.20
CA LYS A 121 11.18 12.90 0.08
C LYS A 121 11.12 11.68 1.02
N LEU A 122 10.90 10.48 0.47
CA LEU A 122 10.78 9.25 1.25
C LEU A 122 12.16 8.66 1.59
N GLU A 123 13.13 8.79 0.69
CA GLU A 123 14.51 8.33 0.89
C GLU A 123 15.15 9.04 2.08
N MET A 124 14.96 10.37 2.17
CA MET A 124 15.41 11.19 3.30
C MET A 124 14.83 10.79 4.66
N ARG A 125 13.70 10.06 4.68
CA ARG A 125 13.00 9.67 5.91
C ARG A 125 13.24 8.22 6.31
N GLY A 126 13.28 7.31 5.34
CA GLY A 126 13.24 5.87 5.61
C GLY A 126 14.59 5.15 5.56
N CYS A 127 15.54 5.63 4.76
CA CYS A 127 16.80 4.90 4.53
C CYS A 127 17.92 5.23 5.52
N THR A 128 17.86 6.42 6.14
CA THR A 128 18.82 6.83 7.17
C THR A 128 18.65 6.01 8.46
N ASP A 129 17.39 5.72 8.82
CA ASP A 129 16.97 5.02 10.05
C ASP A 129 17.38 3.53 10.07
N ARG A 130 17.62 2.92 8.89
CA ARG A 130 18.01 1.51 8.76
C ARG A 130 19.51 1.27 8.96
N ARG A 131 20.34 2.32 8.88
CA ARG A 131 21.79 2.22 9.11
C ARG A 131 22.13 2.20 10.60
N GLU A 132 21.34 2.85 11.45
CA GLU A 132 21.59 2.91 12.90
C GLU A 132 21.17 1.63 13.65
N ASN A 133 20.28 0.82 13.07
CA ASN A 133 19.79 -0.42 13.70
C ASN A 133 20.55 -1.70 13.26
N GLN A 134 21.68 -1.56 12.57
CA GLN A 134 22.54 -2.67 12.13
C GLN A 134 23.97 -2.59 12.69
N GLU A 135 24.24 -1.63 13.60
CA GLU A 135 25.47 -1.56 14.41
C GLU A 135 25.22 -2.06 15.85
#